data_AF-A0AA37ADY4-F1
#
_entry.id   AF-A0AA37ADY4-F1
#
_cell.length_a   1.000
_cell.length_b   1.000
_cell.length_c   1.000
_cell.angle_alpha   90.00
_cell.angle_beta   90.00
_cell.angle_gamma   90.00
#
_symmetry.space_group_name_H-M   'P 1'
#
loop_
_entity.id
_entity.type
_entity.pdbx_description
1 polymer ?
#
loop_
_entity_poly.entity_id
_entity_poly.type
_entity_poly.pdbx_seq_one_letter_code
_entity_poly.pdbx_strand_id
1 'polypeptide(L)'
;MPIILLKRFIHRKEIFSMTPLIPSNTPEQNQFVSISDFKWCVDKGGEINFIWNGKEYGISHSRRRIIAYLWGQPDTTQYFATADDVLNYMVGSDRLRDVITRVTVLDRTI
;
A
#
# COMPACT_ATOMS: atom_id res chain seq x y z
N MET A 1 3.35 -21.80 56.22
CA MET A 1 4.79 -21.90 55.92
C MET A 1 4.96 -22.24 54.44
N PRO A 2 5.57 -21.37 53.62
CA PRO A 2 5.85 -21.66 52.22
C PRO A 2 7.23 -22.32 52.08
N ILE A 3 7.34 -23.37 51.27
CA ILE A 3 8.63 -23.95 50.87
C ILE A 3 9.07 -23.27 49.57
N ILE A 4 10.25 -22.66 49.63
CA ILE A 4 11.00 -22.06 48.53
C ILE A 4 11.67 -23.18 47.72
N LEU A 5 11.61 -23.14 46.38
CA LEU A 5 12.64 -23.74 45.54
C LEU A 5 13.09 -22.80 44.41
N LEU A 6 14.16 -22.07 44.74
CA LEU A 6 15.33 -21.68 43.96
C LEU A 6 15.23 -21.42 42.43
N LYS A 7 15.46 -20.14 42.13
CA LYS A 7 15.98 -19.48 40.91
C LYS A 7 16.69 -20.37 39.87
N ARG A 8 16.33 -20.17 38.59
CA ARG A 8 17.29 -20.20 37.47
C ARG A 8 17.11 -18.94 36.62
N PHE A 9 18.10 -18.06 36.72
CA PHE A 9 18.37 -16.98 35.77
C PHE A 9 18.48 -17.57 34.36
N ILE A 10 17.72 -17.04 33.40
CA ILE A 10 18.15 -17.02 32.00
C ILE A 10 18.05 -15.58 31.51
N HIS A 11 19.23 -15.00 31.32
CA HIS A 11 19.46 -13.73 30.66
C HIS A 11 19.19 -13.95 29.17
N ARG A 12 17.95 -13.74 28.72
CA ARG A 12 17.65 -13.76 27.28
C ARG A 12 18.16 -12.44 26.71
N LYS A 13 19.35 -12.47 26.11
CA LYS A 13 19.85 -11.35 25.30
C LYS A 13 18.78 -11.06 24.25
N GLU A 14 18.17 -9.90 24.31
CA GLU A 14 17.34 -9.38 23.24
C GLU A 14 18.24 -9.22 22.01
N ILE A 15 18.08 -10.10 21.04
CA ILE A 15 18.59 -9.87 19.69
C ILE A 15 17.64 -8.82 19.11
N PHE A 16 17.97 -7.55 19.29
CA PHE A 16 17.36 -6.47 18.52
C PHE A 16 17.74 -6.74 17.07
N SER A 17 16.81 -7.26 16.27
CA SER A 17 17.04 -7.38 14.84
C SER A 17 17.19 -5.97 14.30
N MET A 18 18.42 -5.53 14.04
CA MET A 18 18.70 -4.33 13.27
C MET A 18 18.32 -4.61 11.82
N THR A 19 17.02 -4.62 11.54
CA THR A 19 16.51 -4.54 10.18
C THR A 19 17.04 -3.22 9.62
N PRO A 20 17.74 -3.21 8.48
CA PRO A 20 18.15 -1.96 7.85
C PRO A 20 16.94 -1.06 7.67
N LEU A 21 17.02 0.19 8.13
CA LEU A 21 16.02 1.21 7.79
C LEU A 21 16.18 1.50 6.30
N ILE A 22 15.33 0.88 5.47
CA ILE A 22 15.23 1.28 4.06
C ILE A 22 14.61 2.68 4.08
N PRO A 23 15.31 3.71 3.56
CA PRO A 23 14.75 5.05 3.50
C PRO A 23 13.49 5.03 2.64
N SER A 24 12.44 5.72 3.11
CA SER A 24 11.23 5.94 2.32
C SER A 24 11.57 6.70 1.03
N ASN A 25 10.86 6.38 -0.04
CA ASN A 25 10.95 7.12 -1.29
C ASN A 25 10.57 8.59 -1.09
N THR A 26 11.14 9.48 -1.91
CA THR A 26 10.63 10.85 -2.03
C THR A 26 9.28 10.86 -2.77
N PRO A 27 8.45 11.91 -2.61
CA PRO A 27 7.20 12.04 -3.36
C PRO A 27 7.37 11.94 -4.88
N GLU A 28 8.49 12.42 -5.43
CA GLU A 28 8.81 12.34 -6.86
C GLU A 28 9.12 10.91 -7.30
N GLN A 29 9.83 10.15 -6.46
CA GLN A 29 10.16 8.74 -6.72
C GLN A 29 8.92 7.84 -6.68
N ASN A 30 7.86 8.25 -5.98
CA ASN A 30 6.60 7.54 -5.93
C ASN A 30 5.74 7.74 -7.19
N GLN A 31 5.99 8.76 -8.01
CA GLN A 31 5.15 9.04 -9.17
C GLN A 31 5.27 7.94 -10.23
N PHE A 32 4.14 7.55 -10.82
CA PHE A 32 4.13 6.64 -11.95
C PHE A 32 4.44 7.40 -13.23
N VAL A 33 5.53 7.01 -13.91
CA VAL A 33 5.93 7.64 -15.18
C VAL A 33 5.17 7.07 -16.39
N SER A 34 4.52 5.92 -16.23
CA SER A 34 3.72 5.28 -17.29
C SER A 34 2.64 4.36 -16.71
N ILE A 35 1.64 4.03 -17.53
CA ILE A 35 0.64 3.00 -17.20
C ILE A 35 1.32 1.65 -16.95
N SER A 36 2.38 1.32 -17.69
CA SER A 36 3.09 0.05 -17.50
C SER A 36 3.82 -0.03 -16.14
N ASP A 37 4.39 1.09 -15.67
CA ASP A 37 4.99 1.18 -14.33
C ASP A 37 3.94 0.97 -13.24
N PHE A 38 2.77 1.60 -13.40
CA PHE A 38 1.62 1.37 -12.52
C PHE A 38 1.17 -0.10 -12.52
N LYS A 39 0.96 -0.68 -13.70
CA LYS A 39 0.52 -2.08 -13.82
C LYS A 39 1.53 -3.03 -13.18
N TRP A 40 2.82 -2.80 -13.39
CA TRP A 40 3.87 -3.59 -12.78
C TRP A 40 3.82 -3.52 -11.24
N CYS A 41 3.67 -2.33 -10.67
CA CYS A 41 3.52 -2.15 -9.21
C CYS A 41 2.31 -2.93 -8.68
N VAL A 42 1.14 -2.79 -9.30
CA VAL A 42 -0.08 -3.53 -8.91
C VAL A 42 0.08 -5.04 -9.07
N ASP A 43 0.68 -5.51 -10.17
CA ASP A 43 0.92 -6.94 -10.42
C ASP A 43 1.92 -7.55 -9.40
N LYS A 44 2.78 -6.72 -8.78
CA LYS A 44 3.67 -7.11 -7.68
C LYS A 44 3.01 -7.09 -6.31
N GLY A 45 1.75 -6.67 -6.23
CA GLY A 45 1.03 -6.54 -4.96
C GLY A 45 1.29 -5.21 -4.25
N GLY A 46 1.82 -4.21 -4.95
CA GLY A 46 2.07 -2.90 -4.39
C GLY A 46 0.79 -2.21 -3.96
N GLU A 47 0.84 -1.59 -2.80
CA GLU A 47 -0.23 -0.74 -2.27
C GLU A 47 0.07 0.71 -2.63
N ILE A 48 -0.96 1.48 -2.96
CA ILE A 48 -0.81 2.83 -3.52
C ILE A 48 -1.81 3.75 -2.83
N ASN A 49 -1.35 4.90 -2.33
CA ASN A 49 -2.20 6.00 -1.91
C ASN A 49 -1.90 7.22 -2.77
N PHE A 50 -2.94 7.89 -3.28
CA PHE A 50 -2.76 9.04 -4.17
C PHE A 50 -3.91 10.03 -4.08
N ILE A 51 -3.61 11.29 -4.43
CA ILE A 51 -4.59 12.37 -4.50
C ILE A 51 -4.94 12.67 -5.96
N TRP A 52 -6.24 12.78 -6.24
CA TRP A 52 -6.78 13.34 -7.47
C TRP A 52 -7.92 14.30 -7.16
N ASN A 53 -7.86 15.53 -7.70
CA ASN A 53 -8.86 16.60 -7.45
C ASN A 53 -9.20 16.80 -5.96
N GLY A 54 -8.18 16.79 -5.10
CA GLY A 54 -8.32 17.01 -3.66
C GLY A 54 -8.93 15.84 -2.88
N LYS A 55 -9.14 14.68 -3.51
CA LYS A 55 -9.63 13.45 -2.88
C LYS A 55 -8.53 12.41 -2.83
N GLU A 56 -8.44 11.69 -1.73
CA GLU A 56 -7.49 10.61 -1.53
C GLU A 56 -8.12 9.26 -1.91
N TYR A 57 -7.42 8.51 -2.73
CA TYR A 57 -7.80 7.17 -3.19
C TYR A 57 -6.71 6.18 -2.83
N GLY A 58 -7.10 4.92 -2.69
CA GLY A 58 -6.18 3.84 -2.42
C GLY A 58 -6.36 2.65 -3.35
N ILE A 59 -5.26 1.94 -3.59
CA ILE A 59 -5.23 0.62 -4.20
C ILE A 59 -4.52 -0.34 -3.25
N SER A 60 -5.15 -1.47 -2.98
CA SER A 60 -4.63 -2.54 -2.12
C SER A 60 -5.06 -3.91 -2.66
N HIS A 61 -4.74 -4.98 -1.94
CA HIS A 61 -5.01 -6.35 -2.35
C HIS A 61 -5.72 -7.12 -1.24
N SER A 62 -6.79 -7.85 -1.58
CA SER A 62 -7.39 -8.82 -0.67
C SER A 62 -7.95 -10.01 -1.42
N ARG A 63 -7.81 -11.21 -0.85
CA ARG A 63 -8.39 -12.45 -1.39
C ARG A 63 -8.12 -12.64 -2.89
N ARG A 64 -6.89 -12.35 -3.33
CA ARG A 64 -6.45 -12.43 -4.75
C ARG A 64 -7.16 -11.46 -5.70
N ARG A 65 -7.75 -10.39 -5.17
CA ARG A 65 -8.32 -9.28 -5.93
C ARG A 65 -7.53 -8.02 -5.68
N ILE A 66 -7.49 -7.16 -6.68
CA ILE A 66 -7.08 -5.76 -6.54
C ILE A 66 -8.30 -5.00 -6.04
N ILE A 67 -8.08 -4.10 -5.10
CA ILE A 67 -9.12 -3.26 -4.49
C ILE A 67 -8.78 -1.83 -4.82
N ALA A 68 -9.76 -1.05 -5.30
CA ALA A 68 -9.66 0.40 -5.36
C ALA A 68 -10.78 1.04 -4.53
N TYR A 69 -10.46 2.11 -3.81
CA TYR A 69 -11.40 2.77 -2.91
C TYR A 69 -11.14 4.27 -2.78
N LEU A 70 -12.16 5.01 -2.35
CA LEU A 70 -12.06 6.41 -1.92
C LEU A 70 -11.91 6.46 -0.40
N TRP A 71 -10.89 7.17 0.09
CA TRP A 71 -10.63 7.28 1.52
C TRP A 71 -11.82 7.85 2.29
N GLY A 72 -12.14 7.25 3.44
CA GLY A 72 -13.30 7.62 4.25
C GLY A 72 -14.66 7.21 3.68
N GLN A 73 -14.70 6.50 2.54
CA GLN A 73 -15.94 6.03 1.91
C GLN A 73 -15.85 4.55 1.52
N PRO A 74 -15.75 3.63 2.49
CA PRO A 74 -15.52 2.20 2.24
C PRO A 74 -16.62 1.55 1.38
N ASP A 75 -17.84 2.07 1.39
CA ASP A 75 -18.95 1.56 0.57
C ASP A 75 -18.75 1.78 -0.94
N THR A 76 -17.77 2.61 -1.33
CA THR A 76 -17.38 2.84 -2.73
C THR A 76 -16.31 1.87 -3.24
N THR A 77 -15.86 0.95 -2.39
CA THR A 77 -14.81 -0.02 -2.69
C THR A 77 -15.20 -0.94 -3.83
N GLN A 78 -14.31 -1.07 -4.81
CA GLN A 78 -14.48 -1.96 -5.96
C GLN A 78 -13.35 -2.98 -6.05
N TYR A 79 -13.69 -4.16 -6.58
CA TYR A 79 -12.79 -5.31 -6.69
C TYR A 79 -12.52 -5.65 -8.14
N PHE A 80 -11.25 -5.83 -8.49
CA PHE A 80 -10.78 -6.05 -9.84
C PHE A 80 -9.97 -7.35 -9.93
N ALA A 81 -9.96 -7.96 -11.11
CA ALA A 81 -9.21 -9.20 -11.35
C ALA A 81 -7.77 -8.91 -11.77
N THR A 82 -7.55 -7.86 -12.55
CA THR A 82 -6.25 -7.54 -13.15
C THR A 82 -5.87 -6.07 -13.00
N ALA A 83 -4.58 -5.76 -13.18
CA ALA A 83 -4.10 -4.39 -13.21
C ALA A 83 -4.66 -3.57 -14.39
N ASP A 84 -5.15 -4.21 -15.45
CA ASP A 84 -5.84 -3.49 -16.54
C ASP A 84 -7.28 -3.12 -16.14
N ASP A 85 -7.97 -4.00 -15.40
CA ASP A 85 -9.34 -3.75 -14.97
C ASP A 85 -9.43 -2.57 -14.01
N VAL A 86 -8.49 -2.46 -13.06
CA VAL A 86 -8.48 -1.36 -12.07
C VAL A 86 -8.26 0.01 -12.72
N LEU A 87 -7.63 0.07 -13.92
CA LEU A 87 -7.50 1.33 -14.67
C LEU A 87 -8.86 1.90 -15.12
N ASN A 88 -9.92 1.09 -15.12
CA ASN A 88 -11.28 1.56 -15.39
C ASN A 88 -11.98 2.13 -14.14
N TYR A 89 -11.36 2.06 -12.96
CA TYR A 89 -11.90 2.68 -11.74
C TYR A 89 -12.06 4.19 -11.92
N MET A 90 -13.17 4.72 -11.44
CA MET A 90 -13.47 6.15 -11.54
C MET A 90 -12.92 6.89 -10.33
N VAL A 91 -12.12 7.91 -10.59
CA VAL A 91 -11.58 8.83 -9.57
C VAL A 91 -12.23 10.19 -9.75
N GLY A 92 -13.39 10.36 -9.10
CA GLY A 92 -14.29 11.47 -9.40
C GLY A 92 -14.99 11.22 -10.74
N SER A 93 -14.78 12.11 -11.70
CA SER A 93 -15.35 12.03 -13.06
C SER A 93 -14.40 11.45 -14.10
N ASP A 94 -13.14 11.24 -13.73
CA ASP A 94 -12.09 10.76 -14.63
C ASP A 94 -11.84 9.27 -14.44
N ARG A 95 -11.39 8.58 -15.48
CA ARG A 95 -10.91 7.20 -15.35
C ARG A 95 -9.48 7.21 -14.84
N LEU A 96 -9.15 6.27 -13.96
CA LEU A 96 -7.79 6.11 -13.43
C LEU A 96 -6.74 6.02 -14.56
N ARG A 97 -7.06 5.31 -15.64
CA ARG A 97 -6.24 5.20 -16.85
C ARG A 97 -5.75 6.55 -17.37
N ASP A 98 -6.62 7.56 -17.33
CA ASP A 98 -6.37 8.84 -17.98
C ASP A 98 -5.54 9.78 -17.09
N VAL A 99 -5.45 9.48 -15.79
CA VAL A 99 -4.88 10.39 -14.78
C VAL A 99 -3.71 9.82 -14.00
N ILE A 100 -3.48 8.50 -14.02
CA ILE A 100 -2.52 7.84 -13.12
C ILE A 100 -1.08 8.38 -13.19
N THR A 101 -0.64 8.92 -14.32
CA THR A 101 0.69 9.55 -14.47
C THR A 101 0.72 11.03 -14.03
N ARG A 102 -0.40 11.55 -13.55
CA ARG A 102 -0.62 12.96 -13.16
C ARG A 102 -1.19 13.12 -11.75
N VAL A 103 -1.60 12.03 -11.11
CA VAL A 103 -2.03 12.08 -9.70
C VAL A 103 -0.86 12.49 -8.81
N THR A 104 -1.15 12.95 -7.60
CA THR A 104 -0.10 13.08 -6.58
C THR A 104 -0.03 11.78 -5.80
N VAL A 105 0.92 10.89 -6.15
CA VAL A 105 1.17 9.69 -5.34
C VAL A 105 1.76 10.09 -3.99
N LEU A 106 1.08 9.71 -2.90
CA LEU A 106 1.50 9.95 -1.53
C LEU A 106 2.49 8.86 -1.08
N ASP A 107 2.13 7.61 -1.37
CA ASP A 107 2.93 6.45 -1.02
C ASP A 107 2.69 5.32 -2.04
N ARG A 108 3.71 4.51 -2.30
CA ARG A 108 3.57 3.23 -2.97
C ARG A 108 4.56 2.20 -2.43
N THR A 109 4.12 0.96 -2.27
CA THR A 109 4.97 -0.14 -1.80
C THR A 109 5.39 -1.05 -2.95
N ILE A 110 6.64 -1.55 -2.92
CA ILE A 110 7.22 -2.55 -3.83
C ILE A 110 8.24 -3.40 -3.07
#